data_AF-A0A531MPR5-F1
#
_entry.id   AF-A0A531MPR5-F1
#
_cell.length_a   1.000
_cell.length_b   1.000
_cell.length_c   1.000
_cell.angle_alpha   90.00
_cell.angle_beta   90.00
_cell.angle_gamma   90.00
#
_symmetry.space_group_name_H-M   'P 1'
#
loop_
_entity.id
_entity.type
_entity.pdbx_description
1 polymer ?
#
loop_
_entity_poly.entity_id
_entity_poly.type
_entity_poly.pdbx_seq_one_letter_code
_entity_poly.pdbx_strand_id
1 'polypeptide(L)' 'MGFSTEMFARPRPQEPQRYRAALALLHSMSSAERADIGIKPADFPRIAREMSIR' A
#
# COMPACT_ATOMS: atom_id res chain seq x y z
N MET A 1 -36.69 -11.65 0.70
CA MET A 1 -35.32 -11.32 1.17
C MET A 1 -34.33 -11.74 0.11
N GLY A 2 -33.33 -10.91 -0.23
CA GLY A 2 -32.24 -11.34 -1.11
C GLY A 2 -31.50 -10.26 -1.90
N PHE A 3 -31.75 -8.97 -1.66
CA PHE A 3 -30.87 -7.90 -2.14
C PHE A 3 -29.71 -7.75 -1.17
N SER A 4 -28.48 -7.61 -1.69
CA SER A 4 -27.19 -7.34 -1.00
C SER A 4 -26.26 -8.54 -0.75
N THR A 5 -25.81 -9.25 -1.80
CA THR A 5 -24.58 -10.07 -1.67
C THR A 5 -23.71 -10.16 -2.93
N GLU A 6 -24.09 -9.53 -4.04
CA GLU A 6 -23.27 -9.56 -5.27
C GLU A 6 -22.18 -8.48 -5.34
N MET A 7 -22.14 -7.52 -4.41
CA MET A 7 -21.10 -6.49 -4.40
C MET A 7 -19.78 -6.99 -3.78
N PHE A 8 -19.77 -8.18 -3.17
CA PHE A 8 -18.59 -8.83 -2.61
C PHE A 8 -18.01 -9.95 -3.51
N ALA A 9 -18.62 -10.22 -4.66
CA ALA A 9 -18.20 -11.29 -5.57
C ALA A 9 -17.04 -10.90 -6.51
N ARG A 10 -16.56 -9.65 -6.46
CA ARG A 10 -15.25 -9.33 -7.05
C ARG A 10 -14.19 -9.71 -6.03
N PRO A 11 -13.33 -10.72 -6.27
CA PRO A 11 -12.13 -10.87 -5.45
C PRO A 11 -11.43 -9.51 -5.46
N ARG A 12 -11.27 -8.89 -4.27
CA ARG A 12 -10.55 -7.61 -4.17
C ARG A 12 -9.23 -7.82 -4.90
N PRO A 13 -8.87 -6.95 -5.86
CA PRO A 13 -7.65 -7.12 -6.65
C PRO A 13 -6.49 -7.39 -5.69
N GLN A 14 -5.64 -8.37 -6.00
CA GLN A 14 -4.52 -8.87 -5.17
C GLN A 14 -3.43 -7.81 -4.85
N GLU A 15 -3.69 -6.54 -5.13
CA GLU A 15 -2.98 -5.35 -4.63
C GLU A 15 -2.64 -5.35 -3.13
N PRO A 16 -3.40 -5.93 -2.16
CA PRO A 16 -3.03 -5.78 -0.76
C PRO A 16 -1.67 -6.40 -0.43
N GLN A 17 -1.19 -7.42 -1.16
CA GLN A 17 0.09 -8.04 -0.83
C GLN A 17 1.27 -7.15 -1.23
N ARG A 18 1.26 -6.59 -2.45
CA ARG A 18 2.31 -5.69 -2.95
C ARG A 18 2.31 -4.37 -2.17
N TYR A 19 1.13 -3.81 -1.91
CA TYR A 19 0.99 -2.60 -1.11
C TYR A 19 1.51 -2.79 0.32
N ARG A 20 1.18 -3.92 0.96
CA ARG A 20 1.69 -4.24 2.30
C ARG A 20 3.19 -4.48 2.31
N ALA A 21 3.73 -5.16 1.30
CA ALA A 21 5.17 -5.36 1.16
C ALA A 21 5.90 -4.02 1.00
N ALA A 22 5.40 -3.14 0.13
CA ALA A 22 5.98 -1.80 -0.07
C ALA A 22 5.91 -0.94 1.20
N LEU A 23 4.79 -0.97 1.93
CA LEU A 23 4.69 -0.30 3.23
C LEU A 23 5.66 -0.86 4.25
N ALA A 24 5.83 -2.19 4.33
CA ALA A 24 6.76 -2.82 5.25
C ALA A 24 8.21 -2.42 4.94
N LEU A 25 8.58 -2.33 3.65
CA LEU A 25 9.90 -1.86 3.23
C LEU A 25 10.13 -0.39 3.63
N LEU A 26 9.17 0.50 3.41
CA LEU A 26 9.27 1.89 3.84
C LEU A 26 9.37 2.01 5.37
N HIS A 27 8.63 1.17 6.10
CA HIS A 27 8.68 1.11 7.56
C HIS A 27 9.97 0.49 8.10
N SER A 28 10.64 -0.39 7.37
CA SER A 28 11.94 -0.96 7.76
C SER A 28 13.12 -0.05 7.45
N MET A 29 12.99 0.90 6.52
CA MET A 29 14.01 1.92 6.27
C MET A 29 14.25 2.78 7.49
N SER A 30 15.52 3.09 7.77
CA SER A 30 15.90 3.97 8.88
C SER A 30 15.50 5.42 8.59
N SER A 31 15.31 6.22 9.65
CA SER A 31 14.99 7.65 9.53
C SER A 31 16.03 8.42 8.69
N ALA A 32 17.30 8.00 8.73
CA ALA A 32 18.37 8.58 7.91
C ALA A 32 18.18 8.29 6.42
N GLU A 33 17.83 7.04 6.06
CA GLU A 33 17.58 6.65 4.67
C GLU A 33 16.35 7.36 4.10
N ARG A 34 15.31 7.56 4.93
CA ARG A 34 14.11 8.31 4.53
C ARG A 34 14.40 9.79 4.27
N ALA A 35 15.28 10.38 5.08
CA ALA A 35 15.68 11.77 4.94
C ALA A 35 16.53 11.99 3.68
N ASP A 36 17.41 11.04 3.34
CA ASP A 36 18.23 11.07 2.13
C ASP A 36 17.37 11.02 0.85
N ILE A 37 16.34 10.18 0.84
CA ILE A 37 15.39 10.07 -0.29
C ILE A 37 14.36 11.21 -0.28
N GLY A 38 14.37 12.08 0.74
CA GLY A 38 13.43 13.20 0.87
C GLY A 38 11.98 12.78 1.11
N ILE A 39 11.74 11.55 1.59
CA ILE A 39 10.39 11.01 1.77
C ILE A 39 9.87 11.36 3.16
N LYS A 40 8.79 12.13 3.20
CA LYS A 40 8.06 12.40 4.45
C LYS A 40 7.23 11.16 4.86
N PRO A 41 7.13 10.84 6.16
CA PRO A 41 6.29 9.73 6.64
C PRO A 41 4.83 9.81 6.18
N ALA A 42 4.30 11.02 6.00
CA ALA A 42 2.95 11.26 5.49
C ALA A 42 2.74 10.75 4.04
N ASP A 43 3.81 10.65 3.26
CA ASP A 43 3.78 10.18 1.87
C ASP A 43 3.93 8.66 1.74
N PHE A 44 4.22 7.93 2.83
CA PHE A 44 4.42 6.47 2.76
C PHE A 44 3.24 5.71 2.14
N PRO A 45 1.96 6.02 2.47
CA PRO A 45 0.82 5.35 1.84
C PRO A 45 0.74 5.64 0.33
N ARG A 46 1.10 6.85 -0.10
CA ARG A 46 1.09 7.24 -1.52
C ARG A 46 2.20 6.51 -2.28
N ILE A 47 3.42 6.53 -1.75
CA ILE A 47 4.58 5.91 -2.39
C ILE A 47 4.44 4.39 -2.41
N ALA A 48 3.96 3.77 -1.33
CA ALA A 48 3.69 2.33 -1.32
C ALA A 48 2.62 1.93 -2.34
N ARG A 49 1.64 2.81 -2.59
CA ARG A 49 0.62 2.60 -3.63
C ARG A 49 1.22 2.72 -5.02
N GLU A 50 2.06 3.72 -5.28
CA GLU A 50 2.78 3.84 -6.55
C GLU A 50 3.72 2.64 -6.80
N MET A 51 4.45 2.18 -5.78
CA MET A 51 5.30 0.99 -5.86
C MET A 51 4.51 -0.30 -6.09
N SER A 52 3.26 -0.38 -5.62
CA SER A 52 2.40 -1.55 -5.77
C SER A 52 1.71 -1.63 -7.15
N ILE A 53 1.54 -0.49 -7.83
CA ILE A 53 0.89 -0.40 -9.14
C ILE A 53 1.87 -0.71 -10.28
N ARG A 54 3.17 -0.47 -10.03
CA ARG A 54 4.26 -0.78 -10.97
C ARG A 54 4.61 -2.26 -10.97
#